data_AF-A0A4U6R757-F1
#
_entry.id   AF-A0A4U6R757-F1
#
_cell.length_a   1.000
_cell.length_b   1.000
_cell.length_c   1.000
_cell.angle_alpha   90.00
_cell.angle_beta   90.00
_cell.angle_gamma   90.00
#
_symmetry.space_group_name_H-M   'P 1'
#
loop_
_entity.id
_entity.type
_entity.pdbx_description
1 polymer ?
#
loop_
_entity_poly.entity_id
_entity_poly.type
_entity_poly.pdbx_seq_one_letter_code
_entity_poly.pdbx_strand_id
1 'polypeptide(L)'
;MAQKTQLQQFYIPEEQSIYLLSHDDAKKLKDWVALCATQLRQLGYLDIELIGKGAYGFVFAGRLPSPDNTGPEHVFKFTRINLPQHLQDRLEDEAYILEQVRHPRVPRLIAYQRAHNQPILVMERAAGLNLEEVSLREGRLKPRVVMRIADQLADILRNLRRENGPAGRPIVHGDIKPSNLVFDASTENIALIDWGSSVFAQLDANLQFITSNVMELMSDNLQQTNARLGDVYFIGEEQLNGGLSSPRFDEQGAAGTLYALASGQSCRFGHQAIPANSLGLPMEFARMLDGMLAPDPETRRQAGDYYLREMPRMARTVMIDLPEPALNPLVPVWTRPSDHEIDTVVYSSRKSFLRQEGAPETLNDVNDVQLDRYYKNFMQGMGETEKAFLAAVSRLGRYPVEGGLAVRWESDGVYIDTSLNLHDPSLKTAFIRAVNNMVYLAQAIYRQGIFKSCLFNARNTLHIDRDEPDQPFVPEPGMQLRYEVSAAPEVEDESRVHSYFEDGPDPEEFLVLPQTIITALESLNDIHHTGMIIFEALPRHLKIHSHYRLLDPDREGEFSRLLDEILSAVDQITGLGVSGFMKMPYKDTRFFPHIERLPERYYPRNPRVEADSV
;
A
#
# COMPACT_ATOMS: atom_id res chain seq x y z
N MET A 1 38.38 -29.15 0.24
CA MET A 1 37.12 -29.45 0.95
C MET A 1 36.13 -28.38 0.52
N ALA A 2 35.19 -28.73 -0.36
CA ALA A 2 34.13 -27.82 -0.76
C ALA A 2 33.23 -27.59 0.46
N GLN A 3 33.14 -26.34 0.90
CA GLN A 3 32.28 -25.93 2.00
C GLN A 3 30.85 -26.14 1.50
N LYS A 4 30.10 -27.08 2.11
CA LYS A 4 28.67 -27.24 1.83
C LYS A 4 27.98 -25.92 2.16
N THR A 5 27.50 -25.22 1.15
CA THR A 5 26.69 -24.00 1.27
C THR A 5 25.39 -24.38 1.98
N GLN A 6 25.28 -24.04 3.26
CA GLN A 6 24.04 -24.19 4.02
C GLN A 6 23.02 -23.18 3.51
N LEU A 7 21.84 -23.64 3.08
CA LEU A 7 20.74 -22.78 2.65
C LEU A 7 20.21 -21.99 3.85
N GLN A 8 20.06 -20.67 3.70
CA GLN A 8 19.57 -19.75 4.73
C GLN A 8 18.18 -19.21 4.35
N GLN A 9 17.32 -18.97 5.35
CA GLN A 9 15.88 -18.73 5.17
C GLN A 9 15.53 -17.26 5.46
N PHE A 10 14.57 -16.67 4.76
CA PHE A 10 14.16 -15.27 5.01
C PHE A 10 12.64 -15.10 4.77
N TYR A 11 12.05 -13.95 5.14
CA TYR A 11 10.72 -13.39 4.73
C TYR A 11 9.69 -13.08 5.84
N ILE A 12 8.97 -11.97 5.66
CA ILE A 12 7.83 -11.52 6.47
C ILE A 12 6.66 -11.17 5.53
N PRO A 13 5.42 -11.62 5.80
CA PRO A 13 4.24 -11.28 5.00
C PRO A 13 3.88 -9.78 5.10
N GLU A 14 3.59 -9.13 3.96
CA GLU A 14 3.28 -7.68 3.92
C GLU A 14 1.78 -7.34 3.95
N GLU A 15 0.89 -8.20 3.43
CA GLU A 15 -0.56 -7.96 3.37
C GLU A 15 -1.37 -9.24 3.69
N GLN A 16 -2.61 -9.08 4.16
CA GLN A 16 -3.61 -10.16 4.26
C GLN A 16 -4.59 -10.06 3.08
N SER A 17 -4.24 -10.66 1.94
CA SER A 17 -5.20 -10.90 0.86
C SER A 17 -6.33 -11.84 1.34
N ILE A 18 -7.50 -11.82 0.69
CA ILE A 18 -8.61 -12.71 1.05
C ILE A 18 -8.22 -14.19 0.95
N TYR A 19 -7.29 -14.51 0.06
CA TYR A 19 -6.71 -15.84 -0.13
C TYR A 19 -5.75 -16.20 1.01
N LEU A 20 -5.24 -15.24 1.76
CA LEU A 20 -4.43 -15.48 2.96
C LEU A 20 -5.27 -15.72 4.22
N LEU A 21 -6.61 -15.55 4.15
CA LEU A 21 -7.52 -15.87 5.25
C LEU A 21 -7.73 -17.38 5.36
N SER A 22 -8.04 -17.86 6.56
CA SER A 22 -8.51 -19.23 6.75
C SER A 22 -9.77 -19.49 5.90
N HIS A 23 -10.01 -20.75 5.52
CA HIS A 23 -11.19 -21.13 4.76
C HIS A 23 -12.50 -20.69 5.47
N ASP A 24 -12.50 -20.77 6.80
CA ASP A 24 -13.61 -20.36 7.65
C ASP A 24 -13.84 -18.84 7.63
N ASP A 25 -12.79 -18.03 7.66
CA ASP A 25 -12.92 -16.57 7.66
C ASP A 25 -13.32 -16.03 6.28
N ALA A 26 -12.82 -16.64 5.21
CA ALA A 26 -13.27 -16.33 3.86
C ALA A 26 -14.77 -16.66 3.66
N LYS A 27 -15.25 -17.77 4.24
CA LYS A 27 -16.66 -18.15 4.22
C LYS A 27 -17.54 -17.19 5.03
N LYS A 28 -17.15 -16.87 6.28
CA LYS A 28 -17.86 -15.88 7.12
C LYS A 28 -17.99 -14.53 6.41
N LEU A 29 -16.93 -14.09 5.74
CA LEU A 29 -16.91 -12.85 4.98
C LEU A 29 -17.95 -12.87 3.84
N LYS A 30 -17.97 -13.94 3.05
CA LYS A 30 -18.95 -14.12 1.95
C LYS A 30 -20.39 -14.13 2.46
N ASP A 31 -20.65 -14.88 3.53
CA ASP A 31 -21.99 -14.98 4.13
C ASP A 31 -22.47 -13.60 4.63
N TRP A 32 -21.57 -12.82 5.22
CA TRP A 32 -21.88 -11.48 5.72
C TRP A 32 -22.17 -10.48 4.59
N VAL A 33 -21.37 -10.52 3.51
CA VAL A 33 -21.60 -9.70 2.31
C VAL A 33 -22.97 -10.00 1.70
N ALA A 34 -23.35 -11.28 1.62
CA ALA A 34 -24.66 -11.69 1.12
C ALA A 34 -25.82 -11.19 2.02
N LEU A 35 -25.62 -11.20 3.34
CA LEU A 35 -26.59 -10.67 4.30
C LEU A 35 -26.84 -9.17 4.09
N CYS A 36 -25.78 -8.36 4.04
CA CYS A 36 -25.90 -6.91 3.82
C CYS A 36 -26.54 -6.58 2.47
N ALA A 37 -26.16 -7.29 1.41
CA ALA A 37 -26.79 -7.12 0.10
C ALA A 37 -28.30 -7.45 0.15
N THR A 38 -28.70 -8.48 0.88
CA THR A 38 -30.12 -8.83 1.03
C THR A 38 -30.89 -7.74 1.80
N GLN A 39 -30.32 -7.20 2.87
CA GLN A 39 -30.92 -6.10 3.63
C GLN A 39 -31.11 -4.84 2.76
N LEU A 40 -30.10 -4.47 1.98
CA LEU A 40 -30.20 -3.32 1.07
C LEU A 40 -31.28 -3.53 0.00
N ARG A 41 -31.46 -4.75 -0.53
CA ARG A 41 -32.57 -5.05 -1.45
C ARG A 41 -33.93 -4.91 -0.79
N GLN A 42 -34.06 -5.33 0.47
CA GLN A 42 -35.31 -5.15 1.24
C GLN A 42 -35.63 -3.68 1.50
N LEU A 43 -34.61 -2.84 1.61
CA LEU A 43 -34.74 -1.37 1.70
C LEU A 43 -35.04 -0.72 0.34
N GLY A 44 -35.17 -1.50 -0.75
CA GLY A 44 -35.56 -1.04 -2.06
C GLY A 44 -34.40 -0.69 -3.01
N TYR A 45 -33.15 -1.00 -2.64
CA TYR A 45 -31.98 -0.74 -3.49
C TYR A 45 -31.69 -1.89 -4.47
N LEU A 46 -31.23 -1.54 -5.67
CA LEU A 46 -30.80 -2.43 -6.74
C LEU A 46 -29.29 -2.30 -6.98
N ASP A 47 -28.74 -3.21 -7.79
CA ASP A 47 -27.33 -3.20 -8.24
C ASP A 47 -26.32 -3.05 -7.10
N ILE A 48 -26.52 -3.85 -6.04
CA ILE A 48 -25.70 -3.76 -4.84
C ILE A 48 -24.33 -4.39 -5.07
N GLU A 49 -23.30 -3.59 -4.84
CA GLU A 49 -21.91 -3.96 -5.01
C GLU A 49 -21.13 -3.66 -3.73
N LEU A 50 -20.24 -4.57 -3.32
CA LEU A 50 -19.27 -4.28 -2.27
C LEU A 50 -18.13 -3.46 -2.89
N ILE A 51 -18.00 -2.20 -2.48
CA ILE A 51 -17.01 -1.27 -3.02
C ILE A 51 -15.83 -1.01 -2.06
N GLY A 52 -15.91 -1.50 -0.81
CA GLY A 52 -14.82 -1.35 0.14
C GLY A 52 -14.95 -2.26 1.36
N LYS A 53 -13.81 -2.69 1.89
CA LYS A 53 -13.68 -3.48 3.13
C LYS A 53 -12.62 -2.84 4.01
N GLY A 54 -12.95 -2.59 5.28
CA GLY A 54 -12.03 -2.01 6.25
C GLY A 54 -12.04 -2.74 7.60
N ALA A 55 -11.19 -2.29 8.51
CA ALA A 55 -11.11 -2.79 9.89
C ALA A 55 -12.43 -2.56 10.67
N TYR A 56 -13.07 -1.42 10.42
CA TYR A 56 -14.26 -0.97 11.14
C TYR A 56 -15.58 -1.38 10.49
N GLY A 57 -15.55 -1.87 9.24
CA GLY A 57 -16.80 -2.05 8.50
C GLY A 57 -16.67 -2.42 7.03
N PHE A 58 -17.81 -2.40 6.36
CA PHE A 58 -17.97 -2.70 4.94
C PHE A 58 -18.70 -1.56 4.25
N VAL A 59 -18.33 -1.32 3.00
CA VAL A 59 -18.88 -0.24 2.19
C VAL A 59 -19.52 -0.83 0.94
N PHE A 60 -20.80 -0.55 0.74
CA PHE A 60 -21.56 -0.99 -0.41
C PHE A 60 -22.00 0.20 -1.25
N ALA A 61 -22.13 0.02 -2.56
CA ALA A 61 -22.88 0.90 -3.44
C ALA A 61 -24.24 0.26 -3.76
N GLY A 62 -25.25 1.08 -4.02
CA GLY A 62 -26.55 0.62 -4.50
C GLY A 62 -27.37 1.78 -5.06
N ARG A 63 -28.37 1.45 -5.88
CA ARG A 63 -29.17 2.45 -6.61
C ARG A 63 -30.65 2.34 -6.28
N LEU A 64 -31.34 3.47 -6.19
CA LEU A 64 -32.81 3.46 -6.14
C LEU A 64 -33.42 3.19 -7.54
N PRO A 65 -34.52 2.42 -7.63
CA PRO A 65 -35.21 2.17 -8.89
C PRO A 65 -35.62 3.48 -9.57
N SER A 66 -35.33 3.61 -10.85
CA SER A 66 -35.75 4.74 -11.68
C SER A 66 -36.16 4.22 -13.07
N PRO A 67 -37.20 4.79 -13.72
CA PRO A 67 -37.69 4.35 -15.03
C PRO A 67 -36.61 4.27 -16.10
N ASP A 68 -35.62 5.19 -16.05
CA ASP A 68 -34.55 5.32 -17.05
C ASP A 68 -33.23 4.71 -16.58
N ASN A 69 -33.24 3.98 -15.47
CA ASN A 69 -32.04 3.42 -14.83
C ASN A 69 -30.97 4.48 -14.49
N THR A 70 -31.40 5.72 -14.23
CA THR A 70 -30.57 6.87 -13.79
C THR A 70 -30.85 7.25 -12.34
N GLY A 71 -31.33 6.30 -11.54
CA GLY A 71 -31.64 6.55 -10.14
C GLY A 71 -30.40 7.02 -9.38
N PRO A 72 -30.56 7.80 -8.29
CA PRO A 72 -29.44 8.22 -7.46
C PRO A 72 -28.71 6.99 -6.91
N GLU A 73 -27.39 7.03 -7.00
CA GLU A 73 -26.52 6.02 -6.41
C GLU A 73 -26.10 6.47 -5.02
N HIS A 74 -26.20 5.56 -4.06
CA HIS A 74 -25.82 5.79 -2.68
C HIS A 74 -24.72 4.83 -2.24
N VAL A 75 -23.96 5.28 -1.26
CA VAL A 75 -22.95 4.48 -0.56
C VAL A 75 -23.45 4.18 0.86
N PHE A 76 -23.27 2.93 1.28
CA PHE A 76 -23.71 2.41 2.58
C PHE A 76 -22.50 1.92 3.35
N LYS A 77 -22.20 2.56 4.49
CA LYS A 77 -21.15 2.11 5.41
C LYS A 77 -21.81 1.39 6.59
N PHE A 78 -21.38 0.15 6.80
CA PHE A 78 -21.85 -0.71 7.88
C PHE A 78 -20.73 -0.95 8.88
N THR A 79 -21.01 -0.84 10.17
CA THR A 79 -20.08 -1.34 11.19
C THR A 79 -20.22 -2.85 11.35
N ARG A 80 -19.14 -3.52 11.78
CA ARG A 80 -19.22 -4.94 12.14
C ARG A 80 -19.96 -5.08 13.48
N ILE A 81 -20.94 -6.00 13.54
CA ILE A 81 -21.84 -6.19 14.70
C ILE A 81 -21.07 -6.65 15.96
N ASN A 82 -19.93 -7.30 15.78
CA ASN A 82 -19.09 -7.82 16.86
C ASN A 82 -18.14 -6.76 17.47
N LEU A 83 -18.14 -5.53 16.97
CA LEU A 83 -17.29 -4.47 17.53
C LEU A 83 -17.90 -3.92 18.83
N PRO A 84 -17.06 -3.56 19.82
CA PRO A 84 -17.50 -2.83 21.02
C PRO A 84 -18.35 -1.59 20.69
N GLN A 85 -19.29 -1.25 21.60
CA GLN A 85 -20.23 -0.14 21.39
C GLN A 85 -19.54 1.18 21.03
N HIS A 86 -18.44 1.52 21.71
CA HIS A 86 -17.68 2.74 21.43
C HIS A 86 -17.09 2.80 20.00
N LEU A 87 -16.87 1.66 19.33
CA LEU A 87 -16.47 1.63 17.91
C LEU A 87 -17.68 1.71 16.97
N GLN A 88 -18.86 1.27 17.42
CA GLN A 88 -20.10 1.44 16.68
C GLN A 88 -20.57 2.90 16.70
N ASP A 89 -20.41 3.58 17.84
CA ASP A 89 -20.76 4.99 18.03
C ASP A 89 -19.90 5.91 17.15
N ARG A 90 -18.71 5.48 16.70
CA ARG A 90 -17.89 6.24 15.73
C ARG A 90 -18.59 6.50 14.40
N LEU A 91 -19.46 5.60 13.95
CA LEU A 91 -20.21 5.82 12.71
C LEU A 91 -21.28 6.91 12.90
N GLU A 92 -21.78 7.08 14.12
CA GLU A 92 -22.68 8.18 14.49
C GLU A 92 -21.94 9.51 14.51
N ASP A 93 -20.74 9.55 15.10
CA ASP A 93 -19.86 10.74 15.07
C ASP A 93 -19.51 11.15 13.63
N GLU A 94 -19.18 10.18 12.77
CA GLU A 94 -18.92 10.40 11.34
C GLU A 94 -20.14 11.03 10.64
N ALA A 95 -21.33 10.49 10.88
CA ALA A 95 -22.57 11.04 10.33
C ALA A 95 -22.81 12.47 10.81
N TYR A 96 -22.61 12.73 12.11
CA TYR A 96 -22.80 14.04 12.72
C TYR A 96 -21.87 15.09 12.12
N ILE A 97 -20.59 14.78 11.93
CA ILE A 97 -19.64 15.71 11.32
C ILE A 97 -19.97 15.94 9.84
N LEU A 98 -20.25 14.88 9.08
CA LEU A 98 -20.61 14.99 7.67
C LEU A 98 -21.85 15.86 7.43
N GLU A 99 -22.84 15.81 8.34
CA GLU A 99 -24.02 16.68 8.29
C GLU A 99 -23.67 18.18 8.36
N GLN A 100 -22.58 18.54 9.06
CA GLN A 100 -22.13 19.93 9.21
C GLN A 100 -21.36 20.43 7.98
N VAL A 101 -20.96 19.55 7.05
CA VAL A 101 -20.15 19.90 5.89
C VAL A 101 -21.03 20.18 4.68
N ARG A 102 -20.97 21.41 4.16
CA ARG A 102 -21.68 21.82 2.95
C ARG A 102 -20.69 22.25 1.88
N HIS A 103 -20.38 21.34 0.97
CA HIS A 103 -19.44 21.59 -0.12
C HIS A 103 -19.80 20.75 -1.36
N PRO A 104 -19.69 21.27 -2.60
CA PRO A 104 -20.03 20.52 -3.82
C PRO A 104 -19.13 19.32 -4.10
N ARG A 105 -17.95 19.26 -3.47
CA ARG A 105 -16.97 18.16 -3.57
C ARG A 105 -16.95 17.26 -2.34
N VAL A 106 -18.02 17.27 -1.54
CA VAL A 106 -18.19 16.36 -0.40
C VAL A 106 -19.56 15.72 -0.58
N PRO A 107 -19.64 14.38 -0.74
CA PRO A 107 -20.92 13.72 -0.89
C PRO A 107 -21.81 13.97 0.32
N ARG A 108 -23.09 14.28 0.08
CA ARG A 108 -23.99 14.60 1.19
C ARG A 108 -24.36 13.36 1.99
N LEU A 109 -24.51 13.56 3.30
CA LEU A 109 -25.25 12.64 4.14
C LEU A 109 -26.71 12.56 3.65
N ILE A 110 -27.19 11.34 3.38
CA ILE A 110 -28.60 11.07 3.05
C ILE A 110 -29.36 10.68 4.33
N ALA A 111 -28.82 9.74 5.09
CA ALA A 111 -29.42 9.27 6.34
C ALA A 111 -28.39 8.55 7.21
N TYR A 112 -28.60 8.58 8.52
CA TYR A 112 -28.03 7.64 9.46
C TYR A 112 -29.16 6.85 10.11
N GLN A 113 -29.09 5.52 10.06
CA GLN A 113 -30.16 4.64 10.53
C GLN A 113 -29.59 3.44 11.29
N ARG A 114 -30.40 2.84 12.17
CA ARG A 114 -30.07 1.59 12.86
C ARG A 114 -31.04 0.49 12.40
N ALA A 115 -30.55 -0.48 11.63
CA ALA A 115 -31.35 -1.64 11.20
C ALA A 115 -30.91 -2.86 12.01
N HIS A 116 -31.84 -3.51 12.72
CA HIS A 116 -31.53 -4.65 13.61
C HIS A 116 -30.36 -4.39 14.58
N ASN A 117 -30.32 -3.18 15.15
CA ASN A 117 -29.24 -2.70 16.03
C ASN A 117 -27.86 -2.53 15.36
N GLN A 118 -27.77 -2.61 14.03
CA GLN A 118 -26.58 -2.30 13.26
C GLN A 118 -26.66 -0.86 12.71
N PRO A 119 -25.71 0.02 13.05
CA PRO A 119 -25.55 1.34 12.44
C PRO A 119 -25.26 1.26 10.94
N ILE A 120 -25.99 2.07 10.17
CA ILE A 120 -25.82 2.23 8.73
C ILE A 120 -25.77 3.73 8.42
N LEU A 121 -24.68 4.14 7.79
CA LEU A 121 -24.50 5.49 7.25
C LEU A 121 -24.76 5.44 5.74
N VAL A 122 -25.69 6.28 5.26
CA VAL A 122 -26.08 6.40 3.85
C VAL A 122 -25.67 7.77 3.34
N MET A 123 -24.90 7.81 2.25
CA MET A 123 -24.41 9.05 1.63
C MET A 123 -24.54 8.99 0.10
N GLU A 124 -24.48 10.15 -0.55
CA GLU A 124 -24.38 10.24 -2.01
C GLU A 124 -23.13 9.47 -2.51
N ARG A 125 -23.21 8.81 -3.67
CA ARG A 125 -22.03 8.20 -4.30
C ARG A 125 -21.25 9.25 -5.09
N ALA A 126 -19.95 9.35 -4.82
CA ALA A 126 -19.03 10.11 -5.66
C ALA A 126 -18.79 9.39 -7.00
N ALA A 127 -18.73 10.14 -8.10
CA ALA A 127 -18.50 9.59 -9.43
C ALA A 127 -17.01 9.33 -9.69
N GLY A 128 -16.67 8.16 -10.25
CA GLY A 128 -15.32 7.81 -10.66
C GLY A 128 -14.62 6.83 -9.73
N LEU A 129 -13.29 6.83 -9.77
CA LEU A 129 -12.41 5.93 -9.01
C LEU A 129 -11.64 6.72 -7.95
N ASN A 130 -11.20 6.06 -6.88
CA ASN A 130 -10.33 6.77 -5.94
C ASN A 130 -8.95 7.04 -6.57
N LEU A 131 -8.27 8.11 -6.12
CA LEU A 131 -7.01 8.54 -6.73
C LEU A 131 -5.86 7.55 -6.49
N GLU A 132 -5.96 6.64 -5.52
CA GLU A 132 -5.01 5.53 -5.38
C GLU A 132 -5.13 4.55 -6.56
N GLU A 133 -6.35 4.15 -6.93
CA GLU A 133 -6.63 3.29 -8.09
C GLU A 133 -6.21 3.97 -9.39
N VAL A 134 -6.52 5.26 -9.56
CA VAL A 134 -6.08 6.03 -10.74
C VAL A 134 -4.56 6.09 -10.81
N SER A 135 -3.89 6.34 -9.68
CA SER A 135 -2.42 6.36 -9.59
C SER A 135 -1.77 5.00 -9.86
N LEU A 136 -2.42 3.88 -9.52
CA LEU A 136 -1.93 2.55 -9.88
C LEU A 136 -2.08 2.27 -11.38
N ARG A 137 -3.16 2.75 -12.01
CA ARG A 137 -3.40 2.57 -13.45
C ARG A 137 -2.52 3.46 -14.32
N GLU A 138 -2.34 4.72 -13.95
CA GLU A 138 -1.63 5.72 -14.76
C GLU A 138 -0.16 5.92 -14.32
N GLY A 139 0.20 5.46 -13.12
CA GLY A 139 1.43 5.83 -12.44
C GLY A 139 1.33 7.24 -11.87
N ARG A 140 2.41 8.03 -11.97
CA ARG A 140 2.36 9.44 -11.60
C ARG A 140 1.36 10.20 -12.47
N LEU A 141 0.56 11.07 -11.85
CA LEU A 141 -0.41 11.90 -12.57
C LEU A 141 0.29 13.05 -13.30
N LYS A 142 -0.31 13.48 -14.40
CA LYS A 142 0.22 14.60 -15.19
C LYS A 142 0.22 15.90 -14.36
N PRO A 143 1.25 16.77 -14.48
CA PRO A 143 1.33 18.02 -13.72
C PRO A 143 0.07 18.89 -13.80
N ARG A 144 -0.59 18.96 -14.97
CA ARG A 144 -1.85 19.69 -15.16
C ARG A 144 -2.97 19.15 -14.27
N VAL A 145 -3.11 17.82 -14.19
CA VAL A 145 -4.14 17.15 -13.38
C VAL A 145 -3.83 17.35 -11.89
N VAL A 146 -2.56 17.21 -11.48
CA VAL A 146 -2.13 17.48 -10.09
C VAL A 146 -2.48 18.92 -9.68
N MET A 147 -2.24 19.91 -10.54
CA MET A 147 -2.59 21.31 -10.27
C MET A 147 -4.10 21.52 -10.11
N ARG A 148 -4.93 20.83 -10.92
CA ARG A 148 -6.39 20.86 -10.78
C ARG A 148 -6.86 20.23 -9.48
N ILE A 149 -6.29 19.08 -9.11
CA ILE A 149 -6.60 18.41 -7.83
C ILE A 149 -6.21 19.31 -6.66
N ALA A 150 -5.04 19.95 -6.71
CA ALA A 150 -4.57 20.87 -5.68
C ALA A 150 -5.50 22.07 -5.49
N ASP A 151 -6.00 22.69 -6.56
CA ASP A 151 -6.95 23.81 -6.45
C ASP A 151 -8.26 23.39 -5.78
N GLN A 152 -8.79 22.24 -6.19
CA GLN A 152 -10.04 21.70 -5.65
C GLN A 152 -9.91 21.29 -4.18
N LEU A 153 -8.76 20.71 -3.82
CA LEU A 153 -8.46 20.32 -2.45
C LEU A 153 -8.26 21.55 -1.57
N ALA A 154 -7.53 22.57 -2.04
CA ALA A 154 -7.41 23.85 -1.34
C ALA A 154 -8.78 24.50 -1.07
N ASP A 155 -9.73 24.36 -1.99
CA ASP A 155 -11.09 24.87 -1.83
C ASP A 155 -11.87 24.15 -0.73
N ILE A 156 -11.76 22.81 -0.67
CA ILE A 156 -12.32 21.99 0.42
C ILE A 156 -11.71 22.42 1.75
N LEU A 157 -10.38 22.49 1.85
CA LEU A 157 -9.70 22.87 3.09
C LEU A 157 -10.06 24.28 3.56
N ARG A 158 -10.18 25.24 2.64
CA ARG A 158 -10.66 26.59 2.96
C ARG A 158 -12.10 26.59 3.46
N ASN A 159 -12.93 25.63 3.10
CA ASN A 159 -14.29 25.48 3.64
C ASN A 159 -14.23 24.93 5.08
N LEU A 160 -13.47 23.86 5.30
CA LEU A 160 -13.34 23.18 6.59
C LEU A 160 -12.66 24.06 7.66
N ARG A 161 -11.70 24.90 7.26
CA ARG A 161 -10.98 25.83 8.15
C ARG A 161 -11.86 26.99 8.68
N ARG A 162 -13.08 27.20 8.16
CA ARG A 162 -13.91 28.35 8.53
C ARG A 162 -14.51 28.20 9.92
N GLU A 163 -14.20 29.15 10.79
CA GLU A 163 -14.81 29.26 12.12
C GLU A 163 -16.31 29.62 12.07
N ASN A 164 -16.73 30.39 11.06
CA ASN A 164 -18.14 30.74 10.84
C ASN A 164 -18.95 29.65 10.10
N GLY A 165 -18.47 28.41 10.10
CA GLY A 165 -19.18 27.27 9.55
C GLY A 165 -20.45 26.93 10.35
N PRO A 166 -21.28 25.99 9.85
CA PRO A 166 -22.51 25.57 10.53
C PRO A 166 -22.31 25.14 12.00
N ALA A 167 -21.14 24.58 12.31
CA ALA A 167 -20.75 24.12 13.63
C ALA A 167 -20.09 25.19 14.53
N GLY A 168 -19.81 26.40 14.02
CA GLY A 168 -19.13 27.46 14.77
C GLY A 168 -17.66 27.15 15.15
N ARG A 169 -17.09 26.07 14.59
CA ARG A 169 -15.71 25.61 14.81
C ARG A 169 -15.17 24.98 13.51
N PRO A 170 -13.86 25.09 13.23
CA PRO A 170 -13.23 24.37 12.13
C PRO A 170 -13.40 22.85 12.27
N ILE A 171 -13.52 22.18 11.14
CA ILE A 171 -13.56 20.72 11.04
C ILE A 171 -12.20 20.24 10.51
N VAL A 172 -11.69 19.15 11.08
CA VAL A 172 -10.49 18.45 10.62
C VAL A 172 -10.94 17.11 10.07
N HIS A 173 -10.61 16.81 8.82
CA HIS A 173 -10.90 15.51 8.23
C HIS A 173 -10.01 14.41 8.83
N GLY A 174 -8.73 14.69 9.01
CA GLY A 174 -7.77 13.84 9.73
C GLY A 174 -7.23 12.63 8.96
N ASP A 175 -7.67 12.39 7.72
CA ASP A 175 -7.20 11.25 6.90
C ASP A 175 -7.24 11.57 5.40
N ILE A 176 -6.66 12.70 5.01
CA ILE A 176 -6.57 13.08 3.59
C ILE A 176 -5.46 12.27 2.93
N LYS A 177 -5.86 11.38 2.01
CA LYS A 177 -4.99 10.48 1.24
C LYS A 177 -5.61 10.13 -0.11
N PRO A 178 -4.85 9.60 -1.09
CA PRO A 178 -5.37 9.25 -2.41
C PRO A 178 -6.62 8.34 -2.40
N SER A 179 -6.70 7.36 -1.50
CA SER A 179 -7.86 6.46 -1.41
C SER A 179 -9.15 7.14 -0.95
N ASN A 180 -9.04 8.30 -0.28
CA ASN A 180 -10.18 9.07 0.25
C ASN A 180 -10.57 10.23 -0.68
N LEU A 181 -9.98 10.32 -1.87
CA LEU A 181 -10.34 11.27 -2.91
C LEU A 181 -10.82 10.52 -4.15
N VAL A 182 -12.11 10.60 -4.44
CA VAL A 182 -12.70 10.04 -5.66
C VAL A 182 -12.53 11.04 -6.80
N PHE A 183 -12.09 10.56 -7.95
CA PHE A 183 -11.79 11.35 -9.14
C PHE A 183 -12.67 10.92 -10.32
N ASP A 184 -13.46 11.86 -10.81
CA ASP A 184 -14.23 11.70 -12.04
C ASP A 184 -13.34 12.09 -13.23
N ALA A 185 -12.86 11.11 -13.99
CA ALA A 185 -12.01 11.34 -15.15
C ALA A 185 -12.68 12.17 -16.27
N SER A 186 -14.01 12.21 -16.33
CA SER A 186 -14.74 12.96 -17.36
C SER A 186 -14.78 14.46 -17.09
N THR A 187 -14.90 14.85 -15.82
CA THR A 187 -14.95 16.25 -15.39
C THR A 187 -13.65 16.74 -14.76
N GLU A 188 -12.75 15.82 -14.43
CA GLU A 188 -11.57 15.99 -13.58
C GLU A 188 -11.90 16.59 -12.20
N ASN A 189 -13.13 16.40 -11.70
CA ASN A 189 -13.52 16.81 -10.36
C ASN A 189 -13.12 15.76 -9.32
N ILE A 190 -12.74 16.23 -8.13
CA ILE A 190 -12.55 15.37 -6.97
C ILE A 190 -13.74 15.43 -6.02
N ALA A 191 -13.93 14.38 -5.24
CA ALA A 191 -14.79 14.34 -4.08
C ALA A 191 -14.05 13.75 -2.88
N LEU A 192 -14.09 14.43 -1.72
CA LEU A 192 -13.52 13.95 -0.46
C LEU A 192 -14.52 13.08 0.27
N ILE A 193 -14.11 11.84 0.55
CA ILE A 193 -14.92 10.79 1.18
C ILE A 193 -14.24 10.26 2.45
N ASP A 194 -14.96 9.41 3.17
CA ASP A 194 -14.53 8.74 4.42
C ASP A 194 -14.19 9.69 5.57
N TRP A 195 -15.24 10.04 6.34
CA TRP A 195 -15.15 11.00 7.43
C TRP A 195 -14.91 10.32 8.79
N GLY A 196 -14.52 9.04 8.80
CA GLY A 196 -14.41 8.24 10.03
C GLY A 196 -13.33 8.70 11.01
N SER A 197 -12.35 9.47 10.54
CA SER A 197 -11.28 10.08 11.37
C SER A 197 -11.56 11.56 11.69
N SER A 198 -12.67 12.10 11.21
CA SER A 198 -12.95 13.53 11.32
C SER A 198 -13.29 13.94 12.75
N VAL A 199 -12.91 15.18 13.10
CA VAL A 199 -13.14 15.78 14.42
C VAL A 199 -13.35 17.29 14.29
N PHE A 200 -13.98 17.90 15.28
CA PHE A 200 -13.88 19.36 15.44
C PHE A 200 -12.46 19.72 15.91
N ALA A 201 -11.93 20.81 15.34
CA ALA A 201 -10.62 21.30 15.71
C ALA A 201 -10.60 21.75 17.18
N GLN A 202 -9.55 21.37 17.90
CA GLN A 202 -9.25 21.85 19.25
C GLN A 202 -8.42 23.14 19.21
N LEU A 203 -7.58 23.27 18.18
CA LEU A 203 -6.76 24.43 17.90
C LEU A 203 -7.16 25.09 16.58
N ASP A 204 -7.04 26.41 16.52
CA ASP A 204 -7.15 27.16 15.27
C ASP A 204 -5.90 26.95 14.39
N ALA A 205 -5.85 27.60 13.23
CA ALA A 205 -4.71 27.48 12.34
C ALA A 205 -3.43 28.18 12.84
N ASN A 206 -3.54 29.04 13.86
CA ASN A 206 -2.41 29.66 14.54
C ASN A 206 -1.95 28.85 15.77
N LEU A 207 -2.55 27.66 15.98
CA LEU A 207 -2.32 26.76 17.11
C LEU A 207 -2.77 27.35 18.46
N GLN A 208 -3.79 28.21 18.44
CA GLN A 208 -4.46 28.75 19.62
C GLN A 208 -5.71 27.93 19.95
N PHE A 209 -6.03 27.78 21.23
CA PHE A 209 -7.23 27.05 21.66
C PHE A 209 -8.50 27.75 21.17
N ILE A 210 -9.40 26.97 20.56
CA ILE A 210 -10.70 27.47 20.08
C ILE A 210 -11.69 27.58 21.24
N THR A 211 -11.60 26.72 22.25
CA THR A 211 -12.52 26.75 23.41
C THR A 211 -11.93 27.54 24.57
N SER A 212 -12.73 28.42 25.19
CA SER A 212 -12.33 29.23 26.35
C SER A 212 -12.33 28.44 27.67
N ASN A 213 -13.01 27.27 27.71
CA ASN A 213 -13.21 26.49 28.92
C ASN A 213 -12.18 25.35 29.05
N VAL A 214 -11.13 25.63 29.82
CA VAL A 214 -10.03 24.68 30.13
C VAL A 214 -10.53 23.35 30.74
N MET A 215 -11.65 23.35 31.47
CA MET A 215 -12.26 22.13 32.02
C MET A 215 -12.78 21.16 30.95
N GLU A 216 -13.25 21.66 29.81
CA GLU A 216 -13.74 20.83 28.71
C GLU A 216 -12.55 20.06 28.10
N LEU A 217 -11.42 20.76 27.86
CA LEU A 217 -10.15 20.22 27.36
C LEU A 217 -9.51 19.16 28.28
N MET A 218 -9.83 19.17 29.58
CA MET A 218 -9.31 18.22 30.58
C MET A 218 -10.23 17.03 30.85
N SER A 219 -11.33 16.89 30.12
CA SER A 219 -12.19 15.69 30.23
C SER A 219 -11.55 14.49 29.51
N ASP A 220 -11.64 13.29 30.11
CA ASP A 220 -11.11 12.04 29.53
C ASP A 220 -11.69 11.73 28.14
N ASN A 221 -12.89 12.23 27.82
CA ASN A 221 -13.53 12.11 26.51
C ASN A 221 -12.77 12.88 25.40
N LEU A 222 -12.04 13.96 25.73
CA LEU A 222 -11.24 14.73 24.77
C LEU A 222 -9.85 14.13 24.53
N GLN A 223 -9.32 13.35 25.48
CA GLN A 223 -8.07 12.58 25.31
C GLN A 223 -8.27 11.28 24.51
N GLN A 224 -9.52 10.82 24.35
CA GLN A 224 -9.92 9.69 23.49
C GLN A 224 -10.42 10.13 22.10
N THR A 225 -10.06 11.33 21.64
CA THR A 225 -10.51 11.83 20.33
C THR A 225 -9.98 11.00 19.17
N ASN A 226 -10.79 10.89 18.10
CA ASN A 226 -10.39 10.31 16.81
C ASN A 226 -9.16 10.99 16.18
N ALA A 227 -8.65 12.08 16.78
CA ALA A 227 -7.45 12.81 16.37
C ALA A 227 -6.17 11.96 16.27
N ARG A 228 -6.14 10.74 16.85
CA ARG A 228 -5.01 9.79 16.72
C ARG A 228 -5.13 8.82 15.54
N LEU A 229 -6.27 8.83 14.86
CA LEU A 229 -6.58 8.00 13.70
C LEU A 229 -6.13 8.71 12.42
N GLY A 230 -5.73 7.94 11.41
CA GLY A 230 -5.24 8.44 10.14
C GLY A 230 -4.07 7.60 9.63
N ASP A 231 -3.91 7.59 8.33
CA ASP A 231 -2.94 6.74 7.64
C ASP A 231 -1.50 7.21 7.89
N VAL A 232 -0.69 6.34 8.51
CA VAL A 232 0.70 6.63 8.91
C VAL A 232 1.56 7.13 7.73
N TYR A 233 1.22 6.76 6.49
CA TYR A 233 1.95 7.19 5.30
C TYR A 233 1.67 8.64 4.87
N PHE A 234 0.62 9.27 5.40
CA PHE A 234 0.14 10.59 4.99
C PHE A 234 0.00 11.59 6.14
N ILE A 235 -0.25 11.13 7.38
CA ILE A 235 -0.39 12.03 8.52
C ILE A 235 0.97 12.61 8.99
N GLY A 236 0.90 13.81 9.58
CA GLY A 236 2.05 14.52 10.14
C GLY A 236 2.47 14.02 11.53
N GLU A 237 3.67 14.41 11.98
CA GLU A 237 4.23 13.99 13.29
C GLU A 237 3.35 14.39 14.47
N GLU A 238 2.76 15.59 14.44
CA GLU A 238 1.89 16.08 15.51
C GLU A 238 0.69 15.15 15.71
N GLN A 239 0.05 14.72 14.62
CA GLN A 239 -1.08 13.79 14.65
C GLN A 239 -0.64 12.37 15.05
N LEU A 240 0.50 11.90 14.53
CA LEU A 240 1.07 10.59 14.90
C LEU A 240 1.30 10.45 16.40
N ASN A 241 1.84 11.51 17.01
CA ASN A 241 2.15 11.62 18.43
C ASN A 241 0.92 11.97 19.30
N GLY A 242 -0.27 12.09 18.70
CA GLY A 242 -1.51 12.36 19.40
C GLY A 242 -1.64 13.78 19.93
N GLY A 243 -1.10 14.74 19.19
CA GLY A 243 -1.31 16.17 19.40
C GLY A 243 -2.78 16.58 19.22
N LEU A 244 -3.10 17.80 19.65
CA LEU A 244 -4.45 18.35 19.56
C LEU A 244 -4.84 18.60 18.10
N SER A 245 -6.09 18.30 17.76
CA SER A 245 -6.58 18.45 16.39
C SER A 245 -6.53 19.92 15.94
N SER A 246 -5.99 20.15 14.75
CA SER A 246 -5.96 21.47 14.12
C SER A 246 -6.14 21.34 12.59
N PRO A 247 -6.57 22.41 11.89
CA PRO A 247 -6.62 22.42 10.42
C PRO A 247 -5.28 22.10 9.75
N ARG A 248 -4.16 22.22 10.46
CA ARG A 248 -2.82 21.89 9.94
C ARG A 248 -2.63 20.40 9.67
N PHE A 249 -3.40 19.52 10.32
CA PHE A 249 -3.35 18.07 10.05
C PHE A 249 -3.80 17.78 8.61
N ASP A 250 -4.88 18.41 8.17
CA ASP A 250 -5.39 18.26 6.80
C ASP A 250 -4.44 18.87 5.77
N GLU A 251 -3.74 19.96 6.11
CA GLU A 251 -2.69 20.54 5.24
C GLU A 251 -1.53 19.55 5.01
N GLN A 252 -1.14 18.79 6.05
CA GLN A 252 -0.13 17.73 5.92
C GLN A 252 -0.62 16.55 5.07
N GLY A 253 -1.84 16.07 5.32
CA GLY A 253 -2.45 15.02 4.49
C GLY A 253 -2.57 15.45 3.02
N ALA A 254 -2.94 16.71 2.76
CA ALA A 254 -2.98 17.27 1.41
C ALA A 254 -1.59 17.32 0.75
N ALA A 255 -0.55 17.74 1.47
CA ALA A 255 0.83 17.74 0.96
C ALA A 255 1.29 16.33 0.60
N GLY A 256 1.12 15.36 1.51
CA GLY A 256 1.46 13.96 1.27
C GLY A 256 0.69 13.36 0.08
N THR A 257 -0.59 13.69 -0.03
CA THR A 257 -1.44 13.25 -1.14
C THR A 257 -0.98 13.80 -2.49
N LEU A 258 -0.80 15.12 -2.59
CA LEU A 258 -0.38 15.77 -3.83
C LEU A 258 1.00 15.29 -4.27
N TYR A 259 1.92 15.11 -3.31
CA TYR A 259 3.23 14.55 -3.57
C TYR A 259 3.16 13.10 -4.06
N ALA A 260 2.39 12.22 -3.39
CA ALA A 260 2.23 10.83 -3.77
C ALA A 260 1.67 10.70 -5.20
N LEU A 261 0.69 11.53 -5.57
CA LEU A 261 0.12 11.58 -6.92
C LEU A 261 1.10 12.09 -7.97
N ALA A 262 1.87 13.14 -7.65
CA ALA A 262 2.83 13.73 -8.57
C ALA A 262 4.09 12.86 -8.78
N SER A 263 4.49 12.10 -7.77
CA SER A 263 5.64 11.20 -7.81
C SER A 263 5.27 9.78 -8.26
N GLY A 264 4.00 9.38 -8.12
CA GLY A 264 3.56 8.00 -8.34
C GLY A 264 3.96 7.06 -7.19
N GLN A 265 4.07 7.59 -5.97
CA GLN A 265 4.37 6.85 -4.74
C GLN A 265 3.09 6.59 -3.92
N SER A 266 3.21 5.78 -2.86
CA SER A 266 2.11 5.49 -1.92
C SER A 266 2.28 6.19 -0.55
N CYS A 267 3.22 7.13 -0.41
CA CYS A 267 3.48 7.82 0.86
C CYS A 267 4.15 9.18 0.65
N ARG A 268 4.27 9.96 1.73
CA ARG A 268 4.96 11.26 1.74
C ARG A 268 6.48 11.21 1.90
N PHE A 269 7.03 10.10 2.40
CA PHE A 269 8.39 10.05 2.94
C PHE A 269 9.52 10.14 1.89
N GLY A 270 9.22 9.90 0.61
CA GLY A 270 10.25 9.86 -0.44
C GLY A 270 10.78 11.21 -0.90
N HIS A 271 10.25 12.31 -0.36
CA HIS A 271 10.45 13.66 -0.90
C HIS A 271 11.88 14.19 -0.75
N GLN A 272 12.72 13.60 0.11
CA GLN A 272 14.13 13.98 0.21
C GLN A 272 14.93 13.47 -1.00
N ALA A 273 14.70 12.21 -1.39
CA ALA A 273 15.34 11.58 -2.54
C ALA A 273 14.70 12.00 -3.88
N ILE A 274 13.37 12.14 -3.91
CA ILE A 274 12.57 12.53 -5.08
C ILE A 274 11.81 13.81 -4.72
N PRO A 275 12.46 14.98 -4.69
CA PRO A 275 11.81 16.24 -4.31
C PRO A 275 10.74 16.67 -5.31
N ALA A 276 9.75 17.45 -4.88
CA ALA A 276 8.68 17.93 -5.75
C ALA A 276 9.20 18.75 -6.94
N ASN A 277 10.33 19.45 -6.74
CA ASN A 277 11.04 20.17 -7.79
C ASN A 277 11.67 19.29 -8.90
N SER A 278 11.71 17.97 -8.73
CA SER A 278 12.16 16.99 -9.74
C SER A 278 11.01 16.37 -10.56
N LEU A 279 9.75 16.67 -10.19
CA LEU A 279 8.57 15.95 -10.71
C LEU A 279 7.98 16.55 -12.00
N GLY A 280 8.57 17.61 -12.55
CA GLY A 280 8.02 18.32 -13.72
C GLY A 280 6.85 19.24 -13.36
N LEU A 281 6.73 19.64 -12.09
CA LEU A 281 5.71 20.56 -11.60
C LEU A 281 6.11 22.03 -11.89
N PRO A 282 5.14 22.97 -11.94
CA PRO A 282 5.46 24.41 -12.00
C PRO A 282 6.36 24.81 -10.83
N MET A 283 7.40 25.61 -11.09
CA MET A 283 8.43 25.94 -10.09
C MET A 283 7.86 26.51 -8.79
N GLU A 284 6.87 27.38 -8.86
CA GLU A 284 6.21 27.98 -7.68
C GLU A 284 5.48 26.90 -6.85
N PHE A 285 4.69 26.06 -7.51
CA PHE A 285 3.94 24.98 -6.86
C PHE A 285 4.86 23.91 -6.27
N ALA A 286 5.92 23.54 -7.00
CA ALA A 286 6.89 22.55 -6.54
C ALA A 286 7.58 22.97 -5.24
N ARG A 287 8.03 24.24 -5.17
CA ARG A 287 8.66 24.81 -3.96
C ARG A 287 7.68 24.92 -2.80
N MET A 288 6.43 25.27 -3.08
CA MET A 288 5.37 25.28 -2.07
C MET A 288 5.15 23.87 -1.51
N LEU A 289 5.07 22.85 -2.37
CA LEU A 289 4.86 21.47 -1.95
C LEU A 289 6.05 20.91 -1.14
N ASP A 290 7.28 21.18 -1.58
CA ASP A 290 8.49 20.85 -0.80
C ASP A 290 8.47 21.56 0.57
N GLY A 291 8.01 22.82 0.63
CA GLY A 291 7.85 23.56 1.88
C GLY A 291 6.80 22.97 2.82
N MET A 292 5.67 22.49 2.29
CA MET A 292 4.64 21.83 3.09
C MET A 292 5.10 20.50 3.69
N LEU A 293 6.05 19.82 3.02
CA LEU A 293 6.67 18.56 3.47
C LEU A 293 7.96 18.79 4.28
N ALA A 294 8.38 20.04 4.51
CA ALA A 294 9.63 20.33 5.18
C ALA A 294 9.65 19.76 6.62
N PRO A 295 10.81 19.33 7.15
CA PRO A 295 10.91 18.87 8.54
C PRO A 295 10.69 20.01 9.55
N ASP A 296 10.99 21.24 9.17
CA ASP A 296 10.79 22.42 10.02
C ASP A 296 9.30 22.83 10.09
N PRO A 297 8.68 22.84 11.28
CA PRO A 297 7.26 23.17 11.43
C PRO A 297 6.90 24.58 10.95
N GLU A 298 7.79 25.56 11.13
CA GLU A 298 7.51 26.94 10.70
C GLU A 298 7.40 27.06 9.19
N THR A 299 8.37 26.47 8.48
CA THR A 299 8.37 26.37 7.02
C THR A 299 7.11 25.69 6.50
N ARG A 300 6.67 24.58 7.14
CA ARG A 300 5.42 23.90 6.77
C ARG A 300 4.20 24.80 6.92
N ARG A 301 4.08 25.53 8.03
CA ARG A 301 2.94 26.43 8.28
C ARG A 301 2.89 27.55 7.25
N GLN A 302 4.02 28.19 6.97
CA GLN A 302 4.12 29.25 5.98
C GLN A 302 3.75 28.74 4.57
N ALA A 303 4.22 27.55 4.21
CA ALA A 303 3.89 26.91 2.93
C ALA A 303 2.41 26.51 2.85
N GLY A 304 1.82 26.00 3.92
CA GLY A 304 0.39 25.68 4.00
C GLY A 304 -0.52 26.91 3.87
N ASP A 305 -0.16 28.02 4.53
CA ASP A 305 -0.87 29.30 4.36
C ASP A 305 -0.69 29.86 2.94
N TYR A 306 0.51 29.71 2.36
CA TYR A 306 0.76 30.07 0.97
C TYR A 306 -0.09 29.25 0.00
N TYR A 307 -0.17 27.93 0.20
CA TYR A 307 -0.99 27.02 -0.59
C TYR A 307 -2.45 27.47 -0.61
N LEU A 308 -3.09 27.63 0.55
CA LEU A 308 -4.51 27.97 0.61
C LEU A 308 -4.81 29.35 0.01
N ARG A 309 -3.88 30.30 0.11
CA ARG A 309 -4.01 31.66 -0.44
C ARG A 309 -3.77 31.74 -1.94
N GLU A 310 -2.69 31.15 -2.43
CA GLU A 310 -2.18 31.37 -3.79
C GLU A 310 -2.60 30.30 -4.79
N MET A 311 -3.07 29.12 -4.34
CA MET A 311 -3.47 28.04 -5.24
C MET A 311 -4.51 28.46 -6.31
N PRO A 312 -5.56 29.25 -5.99
CA PRO A 312 -6.50 29.71 -7.02
C PRO A 312 -5.86 30.57 -8.12
N ARG A 313 -4.74 31.25 -7.82
CA ARG A 313 -3.96 31.98 -8.83
C ARG A 313 -3.09 31.00 -9.62
N MET A 314 -2.35 30.12 -8.94
CA MET A 314 -1.47 29.15 -9.58
C MET A 314 -2.24 28.23 -10.55
N ALA A 315 -3.48 27.86 -10.21
CA ALA A 315 -4.37 27.04 -11.03
C ALA A 315 -4.78 27.68 -12.37
N ARG A 316 -4.63 29.00 -12.52
CA ARG A 316 -4.90 29.73 -13.77
C ARG A 316 -3.73 29.72 -14.74
N THR A 317 -2.61 29.11 -14.36
CA THR A 317 -1.45 28.94 -15.24
C THR A 317 -1.84 28.11 -16.44
N VAL A 318 -1.44 28.55 -17.63
CA VAL A 318 -1.70 27.79 -18.87
C VAL A 318 -0.82 26.54 -18.86
N MET A 319 -1.45 25.37 -18.79
CA MET A 319 -0.81 24.07 -18.84
C MET A 319 -1.47 23.20 -19.88
N ILE A 320 -0.67 22.40 -20.57
CA ILE A 320 -1.11 21.35 -21.49
C ILE A 320 -0.47 20.03 -21.07
N ASP A 321 -1.06 18.94 -21.55
CA ASP A 321 -0.45 17.62 -21.41
C ASP A 321 0.74 17.55 -22.38
N LEU A 322 1.95 17.61 -21.85
CA LEU A 322 3.17 17.50 -22.64
C LEU A 322 3.42 16.03 -23.00
N PRO A 323 3.94 15.74 -24.20
CA PRO A 323 4.38 14.39 -24.54
C PRO A 323 5.51 13.98 -23.58
N GLU A 324 5.40 12.79 -23.02
CA GLU A 324 6.45 12.23 -22.17
C GLU A 324 7.41 11.39 -23.02
N PRO A 325 8.73 11.46 -22.77
CA PRO A 325 9.69 10.59 -23.44
C PRO A 325 9.39 9.12 -23.11
N ALA A 326 9.78 8.22 -24.02
CA ALA A 326 9.65 6.79 -23.80
C ALA A 326 10.36 6.40 -22.48
N LEU A 327 9.65 5.69 -21.62
CA LEU A 327 10.16 5.23 -20.34
C LEU A 327 11.12 4.06 -20.54
N ASN A 328 12.35 4.24 -20.08
CA ASN A 328 13.34 3.17 -20.01
C ASN A 328 13.32 2.55 -18.60
N PRO A 329 13.09 1.24 -18.48
CA PRO A 329 13.19 0.56 -17.20
C PRO A 329 14.65 0.54 -16.72
N LEU A 330 14.88 0.89 -15.46
CA LEU A 330 16.24 0.88 -14.86
C LEU A 330 16.72 -0.54 -14.57
N VAL A 331 15.80 -1.45 -14.29
CA VAL A 331 16.03 -2.88 -14.05
C VAL A 331 15.11 -3.71 -14.93
N PRO A 332 15.43 -4.99 -15.23
CA PRO A 332 14.60 -5.83 -16.11
C PRO A 332 13.16 -5.97 -15.63
N VAL A 333 12.22 -5.68 -16.54
CA VAL A 333 10.78 -5.87 -16.35
C VAL A 333 10.24 -6.60 -17.57
N TRP A 334 9.68 -7.79 -17.37
CA TRP A 334 9.06 -8.56 -18.44
C TRP A 334 7.55 -8.44 -18.38
N THR A 335 6.91 -8.52 -19.55
CA THR A 335 5.47 -8.52 -19.68
C THR A 335 5.03 -9.85 -20.26
N ARG A 336 4.22 -10.61 -19.52
CA ARG A 336 3.73 -11.93 -19.90
C ARG A 336 2.22 -11.95 -19.73
N PRO A 337 1.42 -11.66 -20.78
CA PRO A 337 -0.03 -11.65 -20.64
C PRO A 337 -0.51 -13.00 -20.09
N SER A 338 -1.33 -12.95 -19.05
CA SER A 338 -2.01 -14.11 -18.47
C SER A 338 -3.51 -13.98 -18.73
N ASP A 339 -4.16 -15.07 -19.12
CA ASP A 339 -5.63 -15.12 -19.23
C ASP A 339 -6.32 -15.22 -17.85
N HIS A 340 -5.53 -15.38 -16.79
CA HIS A 340 -6.01 -15.46 -15.40
C HIS A 340 -5.62 -14.22 -14.61
N GLU A 341 -6.55 -13.71 -13.80
CA GLU A 341 -6.30 -12.69 -12.78
C GLU A 341 -5.25 -13.17 -11.77
N ILE A 342 -4.32 -12.29 -11.42
CA ILE A 342 -3.24 -12.53 -10.47
C ILE A 342 -3.43 -11.61 -9.28
N ASP A 343 -3.46 -12.21 -8.09
CA ASP A 343 -3.49 -11.49 -6.82
C ASP A 343 -2.11 -11.59 -6.18
N THR A 344 -1.30 -10.55 -6.33
CA THR A 344 0.08 -10.56 -5.84
C THR A 344 0.13 -10.38 -4.34
N VAL A 345 0.93 -11.22 -3.66
CA VAL A 345 1.29 -11.08 -2.25
C VAL A 345 2.80 -10.88 -2.15
N VAL A 346 3.18 -9.94 -1.30
CA VAL A 346 4.60 -9.60 -1.06
C VAL A 346 5.08 -10.20 0.25
N TYR A 347 6.29 -10.76 0.18
CA TYR A 347 7.05 -11.25 1.31
C TYR A 347 8.41 -10.55 1.29
N SER A 348 8.89 -9.97 2.38
CA SER A 348 10.18 -9.26 2.38
C SER A 348 10.99 -9.42 3.67
N SER A 349 12.31 -9.22 3.59
CA SER A 349 13.25 -9.37 4.70
C SER A 349 13.33 -8.10 5.60
N ARG A 350 12.17 -7.61 6.06
CA ARG A 350 12.04 -6.27 6.70
C ARG A 350 12.80 -6.12 8.01
N LYS A 351 12.85 -7.17 8.84
CA LYS A 351 13.43 -7.06 10.17
C LYS A 351 14.95 -7.25 10.21
N SER A 352 15.53 -8.05 9.33
CA SER A 352 16.99 -8.06 9.06
C SER A 352 17.47 -6.68 8.61
N PHE A 353 16.63 -5.97 7.82
CA PHE A 353 16.82 -4.58 7.44
C PHE A 353 16.62 -3.58 8.61
N LEU A 354 15.89 -3.94 9.67
CA LEU A 354 15.62 -3.12 10.87
C LEU A 354 16.60 -3.35 12.05
N ARG A 355 17.13 -4.57 12.24
CA ARG A 355 17.95 -4.95 13.42
C ARG A 355 19.25 -4.17 13.56
N GLN A 356 19.75 -3.55 12.49
CA GLN A 356 20.90 -2.65 12.58
C GLN A 356 20.59 -1.32 13.31
N GLU A 357 19.32 -1.00 13.61
CA GLU A 357 18.90 0.25 14.30
C GLU A 357 18.54 0.10 15.80
N GLY A 358 18.73 -1.08 16.42
CA GLY A 358 18.56 -1.23 17.87
C GLY A 358 17.12 -1.10 18.40
N ALA A 359 16.11 -1.40 17.58
CA ALA A 359 14.70 -1.35 17.98
C ALA A 359 14.32 -2.49 18.96
N PRO A 360 13.58 -2.22 20.06
CA PRO A 360 13.23 -3.22 21.06
C PRO A 360 12.13 -4.21 20.60
N GLU A 361 12.32 -5.48 20.99
CA GLU A 361 11.45 -6.63 20.71
C GLU A 361 10.08 -6.53 21.41
N THR A 362 9.02 -6.10 20.72
CA THR A 362 7.65 -6.13 21.31
C THR A 362 6.57 -6.40 20.28
N LEU A 363 6.56 -7.58 19.64
CA LEU A 363 5.52 -7.91 18.66
C LEU A 363 5.14 -9.41 18.69
N ASN A 364 4.37 -9.81 19.70
CA ASN A 364 3.58 -11.05 19.67
C ASN A 364 2.09 -10.67 19.74
N ASP A 365 1.32 -11.24 18.80
CA ASP A 365 -0.12 -11.15 18.62
C ASP A 365 -0.68 -9.78 18.19
N VAL A 366 -0.99 -9.67 16.90
CA VAL A 366 -1.69 -8.50 16.33
C VAL A 366 -2.98 -8.97 15.65
N ASN A 367 -4.11 -8.62 16.25
CA ASN A 367 -5.44 -8.65 15.60
C ASN A 367 -5.62 -7.40 14.70
N ASP A 368 -6.53 -7.45 13.73
CA ASP A 368 -6.84 -6.38 12.74
C ASP A 368 -6.97 -4.95 13.32
N VAL A 369 -7.40 -4.81 14.59
CA VAL A 369 -7.58 -3.51 15.27
C VAL A 369 -6.26 -2.93 15.82
N GLN A 370 -5.18 -3.73 15.83
CA GLN A 370 -3.86 -3.36 16.35
C GLN A 370 -2.81 -3.09 15.25
N LEU A 371 -3.19 -3.17 13.97
CA LEU A 371 -2.30 -2.91 12.83
C LEU A 371 -1.69 -1.49 12.89
N ASP A 372 -2.46 -0.48 13.32
CA ASP A 372 -1.97 0.89 13.49
C ASP A 372 -0.90 1.02 14.59
N ARG A 373 -1.01 0.22 15.67
CA ARG A 373 0.03 0.16 16.72
C ARG A 373 1.27 -0.58 16.24
N TYR A 374 1.08 -1.65 15.46
CA TYR A 374 2.18 -2.35 14.78
C TYR A 374 2.94 -1.37 13.89
N TYR A 375 2.26 -0.66 12.98
CA TYR A 375 2.89 0.30 12.07
C TYR A 375 3.55 1.48 12.80
N LYS A 376 2.94 2.02 13.87
CA LYS A 376 3.55 3.10 14.68
C LYS A 376 4.86 2.65 15.35
N ASN A 377 4.89 1.45 15.93
CA ASN A 377 6.11 0.90 16.54
C ASN A 377 7.13 0.45 15.47
N PHE A 378 6.65 -0.01 14.31
CA PHE A 378 7.44 -0.51 13.17
C PHE A 378 8.19 0.61 12.40
N MET A 379 7.62 1.82 12.34
CA MET A 379 8.21 2.98 11.68
C MET A 379 9.15 3.78 12.60
N GLN A 380 9.28 3.37 13.87
CA GLN A 380 10.04 4.08 14.88
C GLN A 380 11.53 3.69 14.78
N GLY A 381 12.41 4.67 14.57
CA GLY A 381 13.86 4.46 14.38
C GLY A 381 14.33 4.62 12.92
N MET A 382 13.46 4.30 11.97
CA MET A 382 13.78 4.29 10.53
C MET A 382 13.75 5.68 9.89
N GLY A 383 14.73 5.97 9.03
CA GLY A 383 14.78 7.18 8.20
C GLY A 383 13.62 7.28 7.18
N GLU A 384 13.30 8.50 6.74
CA GLU A 384 12.18 8.73 5.81
C GLU A 384 12.40 8.07 4.43
N THR A 385 13.63 8.04 3.92
CA THR A 385 13.93 7.41 2.62
C THR A 385 13.76 5.89 2.68
N GLU A 386 14.14 5.24 3.77
CA GLU A 386 13.93 3.81 3.99
C GLU A 386 12.44 3.46 4.08
N LYS A 387 11.66 4.29 4.81
CA LYS A 387 10.19 4.19 4.86
C LYS A 387 9.58 4.28 3.47
N ALA A 388 10.05 5.23 2.67
CA ALA A 388 9.61 5.38 1.30
C ALA A 388 9.97 4.18 0.42
N PHE A 389 11.18 3.62 0.57
CA PHE A 389 11.62 2.43 -0.15
C PHE A 389 10.73 1.22 0.16
N LEU A 390 10.43 0.95 1.44
CA LEU A 390 9.52 -0.13 1.83
C LEU A 390 8.10 0.07 1.30
N ALA A 391 7.60 1.31 1.33
CA ALA A 391 6.30 1.65 0.74
C ALA A 391 6.30 1.46 -0.79
N ALA A 392 7.42 1.76 -1.47
CA ALA A 392 7.56 1.56 -2.91
C ALA A 392 7.60 0.07 -3.28
N VAL A 393 8.28 -0.77 -2.48
CA VAL A 393 8.25 -2.23 -2.66
C VAL A 393 6.84 -2.79 -2.44
N SER A 394 6.17 -2.37 -1.35
CA SER A 394 4.77 -2.75 -1.07
C SER A 394 3.84 -2.38 -2.24
N ARG A 395 4.06 -1.20 -2.84
CA ARG A 395 3.29 -0.72 -4.01
C ARG A 395 3.45 -1.64 -5.23
N LEU A 396 4.59 -2.31 -5.41
CA LEU A 396 4.76 -3.28 -6.51
C LEU A 396 3.79 -4.45 -6.37
N GLY A 397 3.47 -4.86 -5.14
CA GLY A 397 2.48 -5.90 -4.83
C GLY A 397 1.05 -5.55 -5.21
N ARG A 398 0.76 -4.28 -5.54
CA ARG A 398 -0.56 -3.82 -5.99
C ARG A 398 -0.76 -3.98 -7.49
N TYR A 399 0.26 -4.46 -8.21
CA TYR A 399 0.19 -4.83 -9.62
C TYR A 399 0.10 -6.36 -9.75
N PRO A 400 -0.48 -6.89 -10.85
CA PRO A 400 -0.50 -8.32 -11.13
C PRO A 400 0.91 -8.79 -11.58
N VAL A 401 1.82 -8.95 -10.61
CA VAL A 401 3.23 -9.26 -10.83
C VAL A 401 3.68 -10.48 -10.04
N GLU A 402 4.52 -11.31 -10.66
CA GLU A 402 5.22 -12.42 -9.99
C GLU A 402 6.73 -12.29 -10.15
N GLY A 403 7.45 -12.73 -9.12
CA GLY A 403 8.90 -12.84 -9.13
C GLY A 403 9.53 -12.30 -7.85
N GLY A 404 10.66 -11.63 -7.94
CA GLY A 404 11.40 -11.21 -6.77
C GLY A 404 12.43 -10.12 -7.06
N LEU A 405 12.96 -9.53 -6.01
CA LEU A 405 14.04 -8.57 -6.07
C LEU A 405 14.97 -8.75 -4.88
N ALA A 406 16.25 -8.46 -5.12
CA ALA A 406 17.26 -8.35 -4.10
C ALA A 406 18.04 -7.04 -4.31
N VAL A 407 18.20 -6.28 -3.24
CA VAL A 407 18.93 -5.02 -3.21
C VAL A 407 20.04 -5.17 -2.20
N ARG A 408 21.28 -4.89 -2.61
CA ARG A 408 22.45 -4.86 -1.75
C ARG A 408 23.07 -3.48 -1.81
N TRP A 409 23.16 -2.83 -0.66
CA TRP A 409 23.83 -1.56 -0.52
C TRP A 409 25.26 -1.77 -0.03
N GLU A 410 26.19 -1.14 -0.73
CA GLU A 410 27.62 -1.14 -0.46
C GLU A 410 28.12 0.31 -0.34
N SER A 411 29.39 0.51 -0.01
CA SER A 411 29.94 1.87 0.13
C SER A 411 30.03 2.66 -1.19
N ASP A 412 30.12 1.96 -2.32
CA ASP A 412 30.27 2.54 -3.66
C ASP A 412 28.94 2.73 -4.40
N GLY A 413 27.85 2.14 -3.91
CA GLY A 413 26.54 2.22 -4.53
C GLY A 413 25.63 1.06 -4.17
N VAL A 414 24.66 0.83 -5.05
CA VAL A 414 23.58 -0.13 -4.85
C VAL A 414 23.57 -1.14 -5.99
N TYR A 415 23.52 -2.41 -5.63
CA TYR A 415 23.44 -3.55 -6.53
C TYR A 415 22.02 -4.10 -6.47
N ILE A 416 21.33 -4.18 -7.60
CA ILE A 416 19.94 -4.63 -7.68
C ILE A 416 19.83 -5.80 -8.65
N ASP A 417 19.31 -6.92 -8.16
CA ASP A 417 18.90 -8.08 -8.94
C ASP A 417 17.38 -8.14 -8.94
N THR A 418 16.73 -8.17 -10.10
CA THR A 418 15.27 -8.28 -10.20
C THR A 418 14.85 -9.37 -11.15
N SER A 419 13.75 -10.03 -10.80
CA SER A 419 12.96 -10.83 -11.72
C SER A 419 11.51 -10.39 -11.58
N LEU A 420 11.00 -9.55 -12.48
CA LEU A 420 9.64 -8.98 -12.38
C LEU A 420 8.84 -9.32 -13.63
N ASN A 421 7.85 -10.19 -13.49
CA ASN A 421 6.95 -10.60 -14.56
C ASN A 421 5.58 -9.97 -14.36
N LEU A 422 5.28 -8.91 -15.10
CA LEU A 422 3.98 -8.24 -15.09
C LEU A 422 3.02 -8.97 -16.03
N HIS A 423 1.82 -9.26 -15.56
CA HIS A 423 0.84 -10.05 -16.30
C HIS A 423 -0.28 -9.24 -16.96
N ASP A 424 -0.33 -7.93 -16.70
CA ASP A 424 -1.21 -6.98 -17.38
C ASP A 424 -0.38 -5.97 -18.19
N PRO A 425 -0.35 -6.10 -19.54
CA PRO A 425 0.36 -5.16 -20.41
C PRO A 425 -0.14 -3.71 -20.32
N SER A 426 -1.41 -3.48 -19.96
CA SER A 426 -1.99 -2.14 -19.88
C SER A 426 -1.36 -1.30 -18.76
N LEU A 427 -0.89 -1.96 -17.70
CA LEU A 427 -0.26 -1.34 -16.54
C LEU A 427 1.26 -1.18 -16.70
N LYS A 428 1.85 -1.62 -17.82
CA LYS A 428 3.30 -1.66 -18.03
C LYS A 428 3.98 -0.31 -17.75
N THR A 429 3.42 0.79 -18.25
CA THR A 429 4.01 2.12 -18.08
C THR A 429 3.97 2.58 -16.62
N ALA A 430 2.86 2.35 -15.92
CA ALA A 430 2.72 2.66 -14.51
C ALA A 430 3.66 1.80 -13.64
N PHE A 431 3.76 0.51 -13.97
CA PHE A 431 4.63 -0.43 -13.27
C PHE A 431 6.11 -0.09 -13.44
N ILE A 432 6.58 0.22 -14.66
CA ILE A 432 7.97 0.65 -14.89
C ILE A 432 8.29 1.92 -14.08
N ARG A 433 7.37 2.87 -13.98
CA ARG A 433 7.54 4.07 -13.14
C ARG A 433 7.67 3.70 -11.66
N ALA A 434 6.82 2.81 -11.16
CA ALA A 434 6.88 2.34 -9.78
C ALA A 434 8.23 1.64 -9.46
N VAL A 435 8.71 0.79 -10.38
CA VAL A 435 10.02 0.13 -10.28
C VAL A 435 11.15 1.15 -10.30
N ASN A 436 11.14 2.12 -11.23
CA ASN A 436 12.17 3.16 -11.30
C ASN A 436 12.19 4.03 -10.02
N ASN A 437 11.03 4.37 -9.46
CA ASN A 437 10.94 5.07 -8.18
C ASN A 437 11.56 4.27 -7.04
N MET A 438 11.31 2.96 -6.99
CA MET A 438 11.94 2.06 -6.00
C MET A 438 13.47 2.06 -6.14
N VAL A 439 13.99 2.03 -7.37
CA VAL A 439 15.45 2.14 -7.64
C VAL A 439 16.00 3.49 -7.19
N TYR A 440 15.35 4.62 -7.52
CA TYR A 440 15.81 5.94 -7.09
C TYR A 440 15.84 6.10 -5.57
N LEU A 441 14.83 5.56 -4.87
CA LEU A 441 14.80 5.53 -3.42
C LEU A 441 15.92 4.66 -2.86
N ALA A 442 16.19 3.50 -3.47
CA ALA A 442 17.30 2.64 -3.07
C ALA A 442 18.65 3.37 -3.21
N GLN A 443 18.89 4.10 -4.31
CA GLN A 443 20.12 4.86 -4.52
C GLN A 443 20.36 5.94 -3.44
N ALA A 444 19.30 6.47 -2.83
CA ALA A 444 19.37 7.52 -1.81
C ALA A 444 19.55 7.00 -0.39
N ILE A 445 19.64 5.69 -0.19
CA ILE A 445 19.92 5.07 1.10
C ILE A 445 21.43 4.85 1.22
N TYR A 446 22.06 5.45 2.25
CA TYR A 446 23.50 5.40 2.51
C TYR A 446 23.81 4.49 3.69
N ARG A 447 23.67 3.18 3.50
CA ARG A 447 23.97 2.18 4.54
C ARG A 447 24.43 0.89 3.91
N GLN A 448 25.09 0.01 4.66
CA GLN A 448 25.42 -1.33 4.18
C GLN A 448 24.31 -2.30 4.59
N GLY A 449 23.89 -3.16 3.67
CA GLY A 449 22.90 -4.19 3.99
C GLY A 449 22.28 -4.83 2.77
N ILE A 450 21.42 -5.81 3.01
CA ILE A 450 20.69 -6.54 1.97
C ILE A 450 19.18 -6.48 2.27
N PHE A 451 18.39 -6.30 1.23
CA PHE A 451 16.94 -6.41 1.26
C PHE A 451 16.47 -7.35 0.17
N LYS A 452 15.58 -8.27 0.50
CA LYS A 452 14.97 -9.20 -0.44
C LYS A 452 13.46 -9.11 -0.36
N SER A 453 12.81 -9.26 -1.50
CA SER A 453 11.36 -9.36 -1.57
C SER A 453 10.93 -10.35 -2.66
N CYS A 454 9.96 -11.19 -2.31
CA CYS A 454 9.25 -12.08 -3.23
C CYS A 454 7.84 -11.56 -3.48
N LEU A 455 7.35 -11.78 -4.70
CA LEU A 455 6.00 -11.48 -5.15
C LEU A 455 5.39 -12.76 -5.72
N PHE A 456 4.36 -13.28 -5.06
CA PHE A 456 3.68 -14.53 -5.44
C PHE A 456 2.24 -14.28 -5.86
N ASN A 457 1.73 -15.11 -6.77
CA ASN A 457 0.29 -15.20 -6.98
C ASN A 457 -0.39 -15.96 -5.82
N ALA A 458 -1.14 -15.22 -4.99
CA ALA A 458 -1.88 -15.76 -3.84
C ALA A 458 -2.89 -16.84 -4.21
N ARG A 459 -3.38 -16.86 -5.46
CA ARG A 459 -4.32 -17.89 -5.92
C ARG A 459 -3.69 -19.27 -6.07
N ASN A 460 -2.36 -19.33 -6.15
CA ASN A 460 -1.59 -20.57 -6.23
C ASN A 460 -1.08 -21.03 -4.85
N THR A 461 -1.39 -20.30 -3.78
CA THR A 461 -1.01 -20.68 -2.42
C THR A 461 -1.71 -21.96 -2.01
N LEU A 462 -0.95 -22.92 -1.47
CA LEU A 462 -1.50 -24.12 -0.85
C LEU A 462 -1.83 -23.83 0.61
N HIS A 463 -3.03 -24.19 1.03
CA HIS A 463 -3.51 -24.05 2.40
C HIS A 463 -3.73 -25.42 3.01
N ILE A 464 -3.07 -25.68 4.13
CA ILE A 464 -3.17 -26.95 4.85
C ILE A 464 -3.58 -26.62 6.29
N ASP A 465 -4.79 -27.03 6.64
CA ASP A 465 -5.41 -26.75 7.92
C ASP A 465 -5.32 -27.97 8.84
N ARG A 466 -5.31 -27.73 10.15
CA ARG A 466 -5.39 -28.77 11.19
C ARG A 466 -6.33 -28.38 12.31
N ASP A 467 -6.92 -29.38 12.94
CA ASP A 467 -7.91 -29.19 14.01
C ASP A 467 -7.27 -28.79 15.34
N GLU A 468 -6.03 -29.18 15.62
CA GLU A 468 -5.34 -28.80 16.85
C GLU A 468 -3.85 -28.52 16.59
N PRO A 469 -3.22 -27.59 17.34
CA PRO A 469 -1.82 -27.21 17.11
C PRO A 469 -0.77 -28.31 17.30
N ASP A 470 -1.15 -29.43 17.89
CA ASP A 470 -0.30 -30.60 18.13
C ASP A 470 -0.40 -31.67 17.02
N GLN A 471 -1.36 -31.53 16.11
CA GLN A 471 -1.53 -32.44 14.97
C GLN A 471 -0.57 -32.10 13.82
N PRO A 472 -0.10 -33.09 13.04
CA PRO A 472 0.69 -32.81 11.84
C PRO A 472 -0.17 -32.13 10.76
N PHE A 473 0.46 -31.32 9.92
CA PHE A 473 -0.17 -30.80 8.71
C PHE A 473 -0.24 -31.91 7.65
N VAL A 474 -1.45 -32.25 7.18
CA VAL A 474 -1.64 -33.34 6.22
C VAL A 474 -2.14 -32.75 4.89
N PRO A 475 -1.34 -32.83 3.80
CA PRO A 475 -1.79 -32.40 2.48
C PRO A 475 -3.01 -33.21 1.99
N GLU A 476 -3.94 -32.56 1.29
CA GLU A 476 -5.07 -33.26 0.67
C GLU A 476 -4.62 -34.09 -0.54
N PRO A 477 -5.28 -35.23 -0.83
CA PRO A 477 -4.98 -36.03 -2.02
C PRO A 477 -5.12 -35.21 -3.31
N GLY A 478 -4.03 -35.09 -4.07
CA GLY A 478 -3.99 -34.35 -5.33
C GLY A 478 -3.46 -32.92 -5.25
N MET A 479 -3.06 -32.43 -4.05
CA MET A 479 -2.28 -31.21 -3.93
C MET A 479 -0.93 -31.34 -4.65
N GLN A 480 -0.54 -30.31 -5.41
CA GLN A 480 0.70 -30.26 -6.16
C GLN A 480 1.28 -28.85 -6.14
N LEU A 481 2.61 -28.73 -6.05
CA LEU A 481 3.31 -27.47 -6.24
C LEU A 481 3.37 -27.18 -7.75
N ARG A 482 2.75 -26.08 -8.16
CA ARG A 482 2.68 -25.69 -9.57
C ARG A 482 4.04 -25.21 -10.06
N TYR A 483 4.37 -25.57 -11.30
CA TYR A 483 5.54 -25.06 -12.00
C TYR A 483 5.25 -24.90 -13.50
N GLU A 484 6.04 -24.06 -14.16
CA GLU A 484 6.03 -23.90 -15.62
C GLU A 484 7.24 -24.57 -16.24
N VAL A 485 7.09 -25.11 -17.46
CA VAL A 485 8.22 -25.61 -18.26
C VAL A 485 8.46 -24.67 -19.43
N SER A 486 9.68 -24.15 -19.56
CA SER A 486 10.06 -23.22 -20.64
C SER A 486 11.35 -23.69 -21.29
N ALA A 487 11.31 -23.99 -22.59
CA ALA A 487 12.42 -24.57 -23.35
C ALA A 487 13.34 -23.53 -24.05
N ALA A 488 13.22 -22.24 -23.75
CA ALA A 488 13.91 -21.19 -24.51
C ALA A 488 15.33 -20.88 -23.97
N PRO A 489 16.37 -20.96 -24.82
CA PRO A 489 17.74 -20.60 -24.47
C PRO A 489 17.97 -19.10 -24.73
N GLU A 490 18.42 -18.34 -23.73
CA GLU A 490 18.95 -16.99 -23.95
C GLU A 490 20.25 -16.80 -23.17
N VAL A 491 21.35 -17.04 -23.92
CA VAL A 491 22.75 -16.62 -23.69
C VAL A 491 23.18 -16.56 -22.21
N GLU A 492 23.60 -17.69 -21.67
CA GLU A 492 24.27 -17.74 -20.36
C GLU A 492 25.79 -17.68 -20.51
N ASP A 493 26.39 -16.82 -19.70
CA ASP A 493 27.80 -16.82 -19.35
C ASP A 493 27.96 -17.84 -18.19
N GLU A 494 28.56 -19.01 -18.48
CA GLU A 494 28.76 -20.16 -17.58
C GLU A 494 29.59 -19.85 -16.31
N SER A 495 30.02 -18.59 -16.12
CA SER A 495 31.04 -18.22 -15.15
C SER A 495 30.55 -17.80 -13.76
N ARG A 496 29.24 -17.87 -13.44
CA ARG A 496 28.73 -17.27 -12.19
C ARG A 496 27.83 -18.19 -11.38
N VAL A 497 28.37 -18.65 -10.26
CA VAL A 497 27.72 -19.48 -9.25
C VAL A 497 26.45 -18.80 -8.71
N HIS A 498 25.31 -19.49 -8.83
CA HIS A 498 24.05 -19.12 -8.19
C HIS A 498 24.20 -19.25 -6.66
N SER A 499 24.48 -18.14 -5.99
CA SER A 499 24.56 -18.09 -4.52
C SER A 499 23.18 -17.82 -3.95
N TYR A 500 22.67 -18.77 -3.16
CA TYR A 500 21.76 -18.45 -2.08
C TYR A 500 22.50 -17.45 -1.18
N PHE A 501 21.89 -16.28 -1.00
CA PHE A 501 22.48 -15.18 -0.24
C PHE A 501 23.02 -15.64 1.11
N GLU A 502 24.33 -15.49 1.28
CA GLU A 502 25.12 -15.79 2.46
C GLU A 502 25.02 -14.63 3.46
N ASP A 503 24.17 -14.74 4.49
CA ASP A 503 24.23 -13.94 5.72
C ASP A 503 23.74 -14.81 6.89
N GLY A 504 24.50 -14.85 7.99
CA GLY A 504 24.35 -15.80 9.11
C GLY A 504 22.94 -15.96 9.72
N PRO A 505 22.75 -16.94 10.63
CA PRO A 505 21.43 -17.33 11.14
C PRO A 505 20.65 -16.13 11.67
N ASP A 506 19.48 -15.86 11.08
CA ASP A 506 18.62 -14.73 11.47
C ASP A 506 17.79 -15.15 12.70
N PRO A 507 17.87 -14.43 13.84
CA PRO A 507 17.12 -14.77 15.07
C PRO A 507 15.58 -14.61 14.97
N GLU A 508 15.01 -14.57 13.77
CA GLU A 508 13.57 -14.47 13.48
C GLU A 508 13.03 -15.60 12.60
N GLU A 509 13.91 -16.50 12.15
CA GLU A 509 13.53 -17.82 11.66
C GLU A 509 13.03 -18.65 12.85
N PHE A 510 11.72 -18.65 13.10
CA PHE A 510 11.13 -19.54 14.10
C PHE A 510 10.83 -20.94 13.50
N LEU A 511 10.78 -21.05 12.16
CA LEU A 511 10.38 -22.26 11.46
C LEU A 511 11.57 -23.02 10.88
N VAL A 512 12.10 -23.99 11.64
CA VAL A 512 13.10 -24.93 11.12
C VAL A 512 12.40 -25.99 10.27
N LEU A 513 12.71 -26.04 8.98
CA LEU A 513 12.16 -27.07 8.10
C LEU A 513 12.84 -28.43 8.33
N PRO A 514 12.09 -29.54 8.18
CA PRO A 514 12.63 -30.90 8.23
C PRO A 514 13.80 -31.11 7.26
N GLN A 515 14.77 -31.94 7.68
CA GLN A 515 15.93 -32.28 6.85
C GLN A 515 15.53 -32.88 5.49
N THR A 516 14.39 -33.60 5.44
CA THR A 516 13.82 -34.15 4.21
C THR A 516 13.52 -33.04 3.19
N ILE A 517 12.84 -31.97 3.62
CA ILE A 517 12.53 -30.80 2.78
C ILE A 517 13.82 -30.07 2.38
N ILE A 518 14.74 -29.85 3.32
CA ILE A 518 16.03 -29.21 3.02
C ILE A 518 16.83 -30.00 1.98
N THR A 519 16.89 -31.32 2.10
CA THR A 519 17.64 -32.18 1.17
C THR A 519 17.01 -32.18 -0.23
N ALA A 520 15.68 -32.16 -0.31
CA ALA A 520 14.97 -32.02 -1.58
C ALA A 520 15.22 -30.65 -2.23
N LEU A 521 15.21 -29.56 -1.45
CA LEU A 521 15.56 -28.21 -1.92
C LEU A 521 17.02 -28.11 -2.38
N GLU A 522 17.96 -28.74 -1.65
CA GLU A 522 19.35 -28.85 -2.08
C GLU A 522 19.47 -29.61 -3.41
N SER A 523 18.73 -30.71 -3.57
CA SER A 523 18.74 -31.51 -4.81
C SER A 523 18.09 -30.76 -5.99
N LEU A 524 17.06 -29.95 -5.72
CA LEU A 524 16.47 -29.08 -6.74
C LEU A 524 17.51 -28.10 -7.31
N ASN A 525 18.48 -27.64 -6.51
CA ASN A 525 19.49 -26.70 -6.97
C ASN A 525 20.38 -27.26 -8.07
N ASP A 526 20.56 -28.58 -8.12
CA ASP A 526 21.30 -29.26 -9.17
C ASP A 526 20.52 -29.33 -10.49
N ILE A 527 19.21 -29.03 -10.49
CA ILE A 527 18.38 -28.90 -11.69
C ILE A 527 18.40 -27.44 -12.16
N HIS A 528 18.57 -27.24 -13.47
CA HIS A 528 18.52 -25.92 -14.08
C HIS A 528 17.06 -25.41 -14.08
N HIS A 529 16.77 -24.59 -13.08
CA HIS A 529 15.44 -24.07 -12.79
C HIS A 529 15.57 -22.73 -12.07
N THR A 530 14.44 -22.05 -11.98
CA THR A 530 14.31 -20.74 -11.35
C THR A 530 13.05 -20.79 -10.53
N GLY A 531 13.06 -20.21 -9.35
CA GLY A 531 11.87 -20.25 -8.53
C GLY A 531 12.09 -19.91 -7.08
N MET A 532 10.99 -19.90 -6.37
CA MET A 532 10.93 -19.50 -4.98
C MET A 532 9.84 -20.30 -4.29
N ILE A 533 10.07 -20.59 -3.02
CA ILE A 533 9.12 -21.26 -2.14
C ILE A 533 9.18 -20.64 -0.76
N ILE A 534 8.02 -20.41 -0.14
CA ILE A 534 7.88 -19.94 1.23
C ILE A 534 6.87 -20.81 1.96
N PHE A 535 7.23 -21.20 3.18
CA PHE A 535 6.39 -21.86 4.16
C PHE A 535 6.05 -20.86 5.27
N GLU A 536 4.77 -20.69 5.56
CA GLU A 536 4.27 -19.89 6.69
C GLU A 536 3.42 -20.80 7.58
N ALA A 537 3.96 -21.17 8.73
CA ALA A 537 3.32 -22.05 9.70
C ALA A 537 2.76 -21.23 10.88
N LEU A 538 1.43 -21.24 11.01
CA LEU A 538 0.66 -20.71 12.13
C LEU A 538 0.09 -21.86 12.96
N PRO A 539 -0.39 -21.62 14.20
CA PRO A 539 -0.85 -22.69 15.09
C PRO A 539 -1.83 -23.69 14.47
N ARG A 540 -2.70 -23.28 13.55
CA ARG A 540 -3.70 -24.17 12.92
C ARG A 540 -3.65 -24.19 11.38
N HIS A 541 -2.76 -23.41 10.79
CA HIS A 541 -2.74 -23.18 9.34
C HIS A 541 -1.29 -23.18 8.84
N LEU A 542 -1.02 -23.93 7.78
CA LEU A 542 0.22 -23.86 7.03
C LEU A 542 -0.09 -23.35 5.62
N LYS A 543 0.66 -22.34 5.19
CA LYS A 543 0.62 -21.82 3.83
C LYS A 543 1.92 -22.13 3.11
N ILE A 544 1.81 -22.60 1.87
CA ILE A 544 2.97 -22.81 1.00
C ILE A 544 2.78 -21.96 -0.26
N HIS A 545 3.65 -20.97 -0.40
CA HIS A 545 3.74 -20.11 -1.59
C HIS A 545 4.84 -20.66 -2.48
N SER A 546 4.57 -20.85 -3.76
CA SER A 546 5.61 -21.29 -4.69
C SER A 546 5.41 -20.68 -6.07
N HIS A 547 6.53 -20.39 -6.72
CA HIS A 547 6.58 -20.06 -8.14
C HIS A 547 7.84 -20.70 -8.68
N TYR A 548 7.69 -21.73 -9.52
CA TYR A 548 8.78 -22.45 -10.13
C TYR A 548 8.68 -22.42 -11.65
N ARG A 549 9.82 -22.27 -12.30
CA ARG A 549 9.99 -22.46 -13.74
C ARG A 549 11.18 -23.36 -13.99
N LEU A 550 10.89 -24.51 -14.59
CA LEU A 550 11.88 -25.45 -15.08
C LEU A 550 12.41 -24.96 -16.43
N LEU A 551 13.73 -24.88 -16.54
CA LEU A 551 14.43 -24.48 -17.76
C LEU A 551 15.09 -25.66 -18.49
N ASP A 552 15.09 -26.84 -17.86
CA ASP A 552 15.59 -28.09 -18.41
C ASP A 552 14.44 -29.11 -18.52
N PRO A 553 13.72 -29.14 -19.67
CA PRO A 553 12.58 -30.05 -19.86
C PRO A 553 12.94 -31.53 -19.73
N ASP A 554 14.19 -31.92 -20.02
CA ASP A 554 14.62 -33.32 -19.96
C ASP A 554 14.64 -33.85 -18.52
N ARG A 555 14.71 -32.96 -17.52
CA ARG A 555 14.69 -33.29 -16.09
C ARG A 555 13.34 -33.05 -15.41
N GLU A 556 12.26 -32.84 -16.18
CA GLU A 556 10.91 -32.59 -15.64
C GLU A 556 10.43 -33.69 -14.68
N GLY A 557 10.65 -34.95 -15.02
CA GLY A 557 10.26 -36.07 -14.15
C GLY A 557 11.00 -36.08 -12.82
N GLU A 558 12.28 -35.69 -12.80
CA GLU A 558 13.06 -35.57 -11.57
C GLU A 558 12.62 -34.35 -10.75
N PHE A 559 12.39 -33.21 -11.43
CA PHE A 559 11.95 -31.96 -10.83
C PHE A 559 10.59 -32.13 -10.12
N SER A 560 9.60 -32.69 -10.82
CA SER A 560 8.27 -32.97 -10.25
C SER A 560 8.36 -33.90 -9.03
N ARG A 561 9.19 -34.94 -9.10
CA ARG A 561 9.37 -35.89 -7.99
C ARG A 561 9.93 -35.20 -6.73
N LEU A 562 10.87 -34.27 -6.88
CA LEU A 562 11.43 -33.52 -5.75
C LEU A 562 10.40 -32.56 -5.14
N LEU A 563 9.53 -31.95 -5.95
CA LEU A 563 8.42 -31.14 -5.45
C LEU A 563 7.39 -31.99 -4.67
N ASP A 564 7.08 -33.19 -5.16
CA ASP A 564 6.21 -34.14 -4.47
C ASP A 564 6.83 -34.64 -3.16
N GLU A 565 8.16 -34.81 -3.12
CA GLU A 565 8.91 -35.16 -1.92
C GLU A 565 8.84 -34.06 -0.85
N ILE A 566 8.91 -32.79 -1.27
CA ILE A 566 8.71 -31.65 -0.37
C ILE A 566 7.30 -31.67 0.22
N LEU A 567 6.26 -31.84 -0.61
CA LEU A 567 4.87 -31.89 -0.14
C LEU A 567 4.60 -33.08 0.77
N SER A 568 5.16 -34.25 0.47
CA SER A 568 4.98 -35.47 1.27
C SER A 568 5.64 -35.39 2.64
N ALA A 569 6.59 -34.46 2.83
CA ALA A 569 7.29 -34.23 4.09
C ALA A 569 6.73 -33.06 4.91
N VAL A 570 5.61 -32.46 4.48
CA VAL A 570 4.95 -31.34 5.17
C VAL A 570 4.46 -31.73 6.57
N ASP A 571 4.07 -32.99 6.76
CA ASP A 571 3.63 -33.56 8.04
C ASP A 571 4.72 -33.54 9.12
N GLN A 572 5.99 -33.43 8.73
CA GLN A 572 7.14 -33.35 9.62
C GLN A 572 7.39 -31.91 10.14
N ILE A 573 6.69 -30.91 9.62
CA ILE A 573 6.82 -29.51 10.07
C ILE A 573 6.17 -29.36 11.44
N THR A 574 6.99 -29.07 12.46
CA THR A 574 6.56 -28.98 13.87
C THR A 574 6.74 -27.60 14.49
N GLY A 575 7.50 -26.71 13.84
CA GLY A 575 7.70 -25.32 14.27
C GLY A 575 6.58 -24.38 13.79
N LEU A 576 6.61 -23.14 14.30
CA LEU A 576 5.79 -22.04 13.82
C LEU A 576 6.71 -20.95 13.28
N GLY A 577 6.24 -20.12 12.35
CA GLY A 577 7.01 -19.03 11.76
C GLY A 577 7.04 -19.09 10.24
N VAL A 578 8.02 -18.41 9.64
CA VAL A 578 8.18 -18.32 8.19
C VAL A 578 9.56 -18.82 7.79
N SER A 579 9.62 -19.57 6.69
CA SER A 579 10.85 -20.08 6.09
C SER A 579 10.73 -19.97 4.57
N GLY A 580 11.77 -19.50 3.88
CA GLY A 580 11.69 -19.35 2.43
C GLY A 580 13.02 -19.39 1.71
N PHE A 581 12.96 -19.84 0.44
CA PHE A 581 14.08 -20.09 -0.44
C PHE A 581 13.81 -19.44 -1.80
N MET A 582 14.84 -18.86 -2.40
CA MET A 582 14.75 -18.21 -3.71
C MET A 582 15.99 -18.53 -4.54
N LYS A 583 15.76 -18.98 -5.78
CA LYS A 583 16.76 -19.15 -6.85
C LYS A 583 16.36 -18.29 -8.04
N MET A 584 17.12 -17.21 -8.26
CA MET A 584 16.81 -16.25 -9.32
C MET A 584 17.29 -16.74 -10.69
N PRO A 585 16.50 -16.49 -11.75
CA PRO A 585 16.74 -17.00 -13.10
C PRO A 585 17.98 -16.41 -13.77
N TYR A 586 18.25 -15.13 -13.53
CA TYR A 586 19.31 -14.38 -14.19
C TYR A 586 19.92 -13.42 -13.18
N LYS A 587 21.24 -13.52 -12.95
CA LYS A 587 21.95 -12.54 -12.15
C LYS A 587 22.38 -11.37 -13.04
N ASP A 588 21.40 -10.60 -13.53
CA ASP A 588 21.63 -9.30 -14.19
C ASP A 588 21.76 -8.21 -13.13
N THR A 589 22.80 -8.31 -12.31
CA THR A 589 23.02 -7.36 -11.22
C THR A 589 23.29 -5.98 -11.82
N ARG A 590 22.33 -5.07 -11.65
CA ARG A 590 22.45 -3.68 -12.06
C ARG A 590 23.12 -2.90 -10.94
N PHE A 591 24.20 -2.19 -11.28
CA PHE A 591 24.87 -1.27 -10.37
C PHE A 591 24.36 0.15 -10.57
N PHE A 592 24.11 0.84 -9.47
CA PHE A 592 23.73 2.24 -9.44
C PHE A 592 24.55 3.00 -8.40
N PRO A 593 25.14 4.16 -8.75
CA PRO A 593 25.81 4.99 -7.76
C PRO A 593 24.80 5.59 -6.79
N HIS A 594 25.27 5.92 -5.57
CA HIS A 594 24.45 6.67 -4.64
C HIS A 594 24.09 8.05 -5.18
N ILE A 595 22.89 8.52 -4.84
CA ILE A 595 22.42 9.86 -5.15
C ILE A 595 21.95 10.53 -3.85
N GLU A 596 22.16 11.84 -3.72
CA GLU A 596 21.55 12.58 -2.61
C GLU A 596 20.06 12.80 -2.89
N ARG A 597 19.76 13.24 -4.11
CA ARG A 597 18.41 13.49 -4.61
C ARG A 597 18.40 13.54 -6.13
N LEU A 598 17.21 13.37 -6.73
CA LEU A 598 17.02 13.57 -8.15
C LEU A 598 17.22 15.04 -8.55
N PRO A 599 17.72 15.30 -9.77
CA PRO A 599 17.96 16.65 -10.25
C PRO A 599 16.65 17.42 -10.47
N GLU A 600 16.73 18.74 -10.36
CA GLU A 600 15.59 19.62 -10.59
C GLU A 600 15.08 19.49 -12.04
N ARG A 601 13.75 19.37 -12.17
CA ARG A 601 13.05 19.31 -13.45
C ARG A 601 11.70 19.98 -13.27
N TYR A 602 11.60 21.23 -13.71
CA TYR A 602 10.36 22.00 -13.65
C TYR A 602 9.53 21.85 -14.93
N TYR A 603 8.24 22.15 -14.82
CA TYR A 603 7.38 22.38 -15.97
C TYR A 603 7.94 23.54 -16.81
N PRO A 604 7.93 23.45 -18.15
CA PRO A 604 8.48 24.49 -19.03
C PRO A 604 7.79 25.84 -18.83
N ARG A 605 8.56 26.93 -19.04
CA ARG A 605 8.01 28.29 -19.01
C ARG A 605 7.04 28.55 -20.16
N ASN A 606 7.26 27.95 -21.33
CA ASN A 606 6.39 28.07 -22.49
C ASN A 606 6.06 26.68 -23.04
N PRO A 607 4.96 26.06 -22.59
CA PRO A 607 4.66 24.68 -22.96
C PRO A 607 4.28 24.49 -24.43
N ARG A 608 3.84 25.55 -25.13
CA ARG A 608 3.48 25.46 -26.55
C ARG A 608 4.69 25.26 -27.45
N VAL A 609 5.81 25.93 -27.14
CA VAL A 609 7.06 25.78 -27.92
C VAL A 609 7.64 24.38 -27.75
N GLU A 610 7.53 23.81 -26.55
CA GLU A 610 8.05 22.48 -26.26
C GLU A 610 7.19 21.36 -26.87
N ALA A 611 5.87 21.57 -26.96
CA ALA A 611 4.97 20.65 -27.67
C ALA A 611 5.23 20.59 -29.18
N ASP A 612 5.71 21.68 -29.80
CA ASP A 612 6.08 21.72 -31.22
C ASP A 612 7.49 21.12 -31.49
N SER A 613 8.25 20.80 -30.44
CA SER A 613 9.66 20.34 -30.51
C SER A 613 9.82 18.81 -30.40
N VAL A 614 8.74 18.08 -30.11
CA VAL A 614 8.68 16.62 -29.94
C VAL A 614 7.84 16.03 -31.06
#